data_AF-A0A929WDB9-F1
#
_entry.id   AF-A0A929WDB9-F1
#
_cell.length_a   1.000
_cell.length_b   1.000
_cell.length_c   1.000
_cell.angle_alpha   90.00
_cell.angle_beta   90.00
_cell.angle_gamma   90.00
#
_symmetry.space_group_name_H-M   'P 1'
#
loop_
_entity.id
_entity.type
_entity.pdbx_description
1 polymer ?
#
loop_
_entity_poly.entity_id
_entity_poly.type
_entity_poly.pdbx_seq_one_letter_code
_entity_poly.pdbx_strand_id
1 'polypeptide(L)'
;TAFLATRVGKTFLLTGSQRMKQRPIAPLVEALRALGAEIDYAAEEGFPPLRISGKKLRGGTVELPAQISSQYVSALLMIAPTLEQGLHLHLRGEIASAPYISMTLALMKTFGVEAKWEGNQLYVPSASYHGPTSFAVEPDWSAASYWYELVALSPDPETRVLLRGLHAESVQGDAACVDLFAPLGVKTEFTREGACLTKQNAPISALYQRDFSATPDLAQTLVVTCALLRRAFRFTGLASLHIKETDRIAALTQELQQFGVHLTSPTPGTLQYVPDAPSPQLLDGGGVPQIHTYDDHRMALAFAPAALVTGAVEIHHPEVISKSYPHYWDDLRRLG
;
A
#
# COMPACT_ATOMS: atom_id res chain seq x y z
N THR A 1 4.90 0.65 -17.97
CA THR A 1 5.99 1.32 -18.71
C THR A 1 7.11 0.37 -19.07
N ALA A 2 7.88 -0.15 -18.09
CA ALA A 2 9.04 -1.03 -18.31
C ALA A 2 8.77 -2.21 -19.26
N PHE A 3 7.70 -2.96 -19.02
CA PHE A 3 7.30 -4.08 -19.89
C PHE A 3 7.02 -3.68 -21.35
N LEU A 4 6.43 -2.51 -21.59
CA LEU A 4 6.13 -2.05 -22.95
C LEU A 4 7.40 -1.62 -23.68
N ALA A 5 8.37 -1.08 -22.95
CA ALA A 5 9.66 -0.68 -23.50
C ALA A 5 10.47 -1.86 -24.07
N THR A 6 10.21 -3.09 -23.62
CA THR A 6 10.88 -4.30 -24.14
C THR A 6 10.15 -4.97 -25.32
N ARG A 7 9.03 -4.41 -25.79
CA ARG A 7 8.20 -5.00 -26.86
C ARG A 7 8.66 -4.56 -28.24
N VAL A 8 9.74 -5.18 -28.72
CA VAL A 8 10.39 -4.90 -30.02
C VAL A 8 9.38 -4.68 -31.15
N GLY A 9 9.51 -3.54 -31.83
CA GLY A 9 8.75 -3.22 -33.04
C GLY A 9 7.31 -2.77 -32.81
N LYS A 10 6.90 -2.56 -31.56
CA LYS A 10 5.56 -2.04 -31.22
C LYS A 10 5.66 -0.64 -30.62
N THR A 11 4.71 0.22 -30.98
CA THR A 11 4.56 1.55 -30.39
C THR A 11 3.28 1.60 -29.57
N PHE A 12 3.37 2.21 -28.37
CA PHE A 12 2.25 2.32 -27.45
C PHE A 12 2.07 3.77 -27.01
N LEU A 13 0.82 4.17 -26.80
CA LEU A 13 0.47 5.36 -26.02
C LEU A 13 -0.09 4.89 -24.68
N LEU A 14 0.70 5.02 -23.62
CA LEU A 14 0.28 4.69 -22.27
C LEU A 14 -0.30 5.93 -21.59
N THR A 15 -1.62 5.94 -21.38
CA THR A 15 -2.35 7.04 -20.74
C THR A 15 -3.14 6.54 -19.53
N GLY A 16 -3.88 7.43 -18.87
CA GLY A 16 -4.72 7.08 -17.73
C GLY A 16 -5.71 8.19 -17.36
N SER A 17 -6.31 8.08 -16.19
CA SER A 17 -7.17 9.10 -15.59
C SER A 17 -6.45 10.45 -15.44
N GLN A 18 -7.19 11.53 -15.20
CA GLN A 18 -6.59 12.85 -14.95
C GLN A 18 -5.57 12.79 -13.81
N ARG A 19 -5.92 12.14 -12.69
CA ARG A 19 -5.00 11.95 -11.57
C ARG A 19 -3.74 11.17 -11.94
N MET A 20 -3.86 10.13 -12.78
CA MET A 20 -2.68 9.39 -13.25
C MET A 20 -1.72 10.27 -14.06
N LYS A 21 -2.25 11.24 -14.84
CA LYS A 21 -1.44 12.22 -15.60
C LYS A 21 -0.74 13.25 -14.71
N GLN A 22 -0.98 13.24 -13.40
CA GLN A 22 -0.31 14.10 -12.41
C GLN A 22 0.64 13.30 -11.51
N ARG A 23 0.78 11.98 -11.71
CA ARG A 23 1.66 11.14 -10.91
C ARG A 23 3.08 11.15 -11.50
N PRO A 24 4.10 11.55 -10.72
CA PRO A 24 5.45 11.73 -11.25
C PRO A 24 6.07 10.39 -11.61
N ILE A 25 6.45 10.20 -12.87
CA ILE A 25 7.04 8.94 -13.38
C ILE A 25 8.48 9.12 -13.92
N ALA A 26 8.97 10.37 -13.92
CA ALA A 26 10.27 10.72 -14.50
C ALA A 26 11.43 9.81 -14.08
N PRO A 27 11.61 9.47 -12.78
CA PRO A 27 12.71 8.61 -12.37
C PRO A 27 12.75 7.25 -13.08
N LEU A 28 11.58 6.65 -13.32
CA LEU A 28 11.49 5.38 -14.05
C LEU A 28 11.79 5.57 -15.55
N VAL A 29 11.30 6.65 -16.15
CA VAL A 29 11.53 6.93 -17.58
C VAL A 29 13.02 7.16 -17.85
N GLU A 30 13.69 7.95 -17.00
CA GLU A 30 15.13 8.21 -17.15
C GLU A 30 15.96 6.95 -16.95
N ALA A 31 15.63 6.10 -15.96
CA ALA A 31 16.28 4.80 -15.80
C ALA A 31 16.07 3.90 -17.03
N LEU A 32 14.86 3.84 -17.58
CA LEU A 32 14.59 3.05 -18.79
C LEU A 32 15.33 3.61 -20.02
N ARG A 33 15.37 4.93 -20.20
CA ARG A 33 16.15 5.59 -21.27
C ARG A 33 17.63 5.26 -21.15
N ALA A 34 18.19 5.29 -19.94
CA ALA A 34 19.58 4.87 -19.68
C ALA A 34 19.86 3.40 -20.02
N LEU A 35 18.86 2.53 -19.90
CA LEU A 35 18.92 1.11 -20.32
C LEU A 35 18.68 0.91 -21.83
N GLY A 36 18.46 1.98 -22.60
CA GLY A 36 18.29 1.98 -24.05
C GLY A 36 16.83 2.04 -24.53
N ALA A 37 15.87 2.37 -23.66
CA ALA A 37 14.48 2.51 -24.06
C ALA A 37 14.24 3.82 -24.85
N GLU A 38 13.29 3.78 -25.78
CA GLU A 38 12.78 4.96 -26.47
C GLU A 38 11.39 5.29 -25.91
N ILE A 39 11.33 6.36 -25.12
CA ILE A 39 10.13 6.81 -24.43
C ILE A 39 10.08 8.33 -24.55
N ASP A 40 8.95 8.87 -24.98
CA ASP A 40 8.64 10.30 -25.02
C ASP A 40 7.45 10.63 -24.13
N TYR A 41 7.45 11.81 -23.54
CA TYR A 41 6.26 12.38 -22.93
C TYR A 41 5.34 12.91 -24.01
N ALA A 42 4.09 12.46 -24.03
CA ALA A 42 3.11 12.89 -25.03
C ALA A 42 2.37 14.18 -24.62
N ALA A 43 2.61 14.66 -23.41
CA ALA A 43 2.05 15.91 -22.87
C ALA A 43 3.10 16.63 -22.01
N GLU A 44 3.00 16.53 -20.68
CA GLU A 44 3.90 17.20 -19.74
C GLU A 44 5.12 16.33 -19.40
N GLU A 45 6.31 16.93 -19.42
CA GLU A 45 7.56 16.25 -19.05
C GLU A 45 7.48 15.74 -17.60
N GLY A 46 7.88 14.49 -17.39
CA GLY A 46 7.88 13.86 -16.06
C GLY A 46 6.58 13.17 -15.67
N PHE A 47 5.51 13.29 -16.48
CA PHE A 47 4.19 12.74 -16.19
C PHE A 47 3.56 11.99 -17.38
N PRO A 48 2.71 10.96 -17.18
CA PRO A 48 1.95 10.37 -18.28
C PRO A 48 1.03 11.40 -18.97
N PRO A 49 0.68 11.23 -20.25
CA PRO A 49 0.84 10.01 -21.06
C PRO A 49 2.24 9.84 -21.66
N LEU A 50 2.64 8.59 -21.87
CA LEU A 50 3.94 8.22 -22.45
C LEU A 50 3.75 7.58 -23.82
N ARG A 51 4.51 8.04 -24.83
CA ARG A 51 4.69 7.31 -26.09
C ARG A 51 5.92 6.42 -25.96
N ILE A 52 5.74 5.12 -26.13
CA ILE A 52 6.77 4.11 -25.89
C ILE A 52 7.00 3.32 -27.17
N SER A 53 8.21 3.40 -27.73
CA SER A 53 8.65 2.56 -28.84
C SER A 53 9.43 1.38 -28.27
N GLY A 54 8.83 0.19 -28.30
CA GLY A 54 9.43 -1.01 -27.75
C GLY A 54 10.65 -1.46 -28.56
N LYS A 55 11.75 -1.73 -27.85
CA LYS A 55 13.05 -2.11 -28.41
C LYS A 55 13.68 -3.25 -27.61
N LYS A 56 14.74 -3.82 -28.19
CA LYS A 56 15.65 -4.68 -27.41
C LYS A 56 16.50 -3.74 -26.57
N LEU A 57 16.41 -3.89 -25.25
CA LEU A 57 17.09 -3.01 -24.30
C LEU A 57 18.46 -3.60 -23.94
N ARG A 58 19.46 -2.75 -23.88
CA ARG A 58 20.85 -3.15 -23.61
C ARG A 58 21.02 -3.68 -22.19
N GLY A 59 20.36 -3.06 -21.21
CA GLY A 59 20.64 -3.33 -19.81
C GLY A 59 21.87 -2.58 -19.28
N GLY A 60 22.44 -3.07 -18.19
CA GLY A 60 23.65 -2.50 -17.57
C GLY A 60 23.36 -1.82 -16.22
N THR A 61 24.13 -0.78 -15.90
CA THR A 61 24.08 -0.11 -14.59
C THR A 61 23.19 1.12 -14.62
N VAL A 62 22.31 1.24 -13.62
CA VAL A 62 21.49 2.44 -13.38
C VAL A 62 21.45 2.78 -11.90
N GLU A 63 21.26 4.06 -11.60
CA GLU A 63 21.11 4.56 -10.25
C GLU A 63 19.74 5.19 -10.04
N LEU A 64 19.12 4.92 -8.89
CA LEU A 64 17.83 5.48 -8.49
C LEU A 64 17.88 5.96 -7.04
N PRO A 65 17.23 7.06 -6.67
CA PRO A 65 17.07 7.40 -5.26
C PRO A 65 16.26 6.30 -4.53
N ALA A 66 16.69 5.91 -3.34
CA ALA A 66 16.14 4.76 -2.62
C ALA A 66 14.76 5.04 -1.97
N GLN A 67 14.39 6.32 -1.86
CA GLN A 67 13.09 6.76 -1.32
C GLN A 67 12.02 7.00 -2.41
N ILE A 68 12.31 6.73 -3.68
CA ILE A 68 11.29 6.78 -4.74
C ILE A 68 10.32 5.59 -4.63
N SER A 69 9.27 5.60 -5.45
CA SER A 69 8.30 4.51 -5.49
C SER A 69 8.97 3.13 -5.71
N SER A 70 8.71 2.18 -4.80
CA SER A 70 9.11 0.77 -4.94
C SER A 70 8.64 0.15 -6.25
N GLN A 71 7.55 0.67 -6.82
CA GLN A 71 7.03 0.26 -8.14
C GLN A 71 8.06 0.45 -9.25
N TYR A 72 8.94 1.45 -9.15
CA TYR A 72 9.99 1.70 -10.16
C TYR A 72 11.08 0.66 -10.09
N VAL A 73 11.53 0.36 -8.87
CA VAL A 73 12.51 -0.70 -8.60
C VAL A 73 11.96 -2.04 -9.06
N SER A 74 10.75 -2.42 -8.63
CA SER A 74 10.11 -3.67 -9.04
C SER A 74 9.94 -3.78 -10.56
N ALA A 75 9.51 -2.70 -11.22
CA ALA A 75 9.34 -2.69 -12.68
C ALA A 75 10.66 -2.94 -13.42
N LEU A 76 11.77 -2.38 -12.95
CA LEU A 76 13.10 -2.61 -13.51
C LEU A 76 13.59 -4.03 -13.24
N LEU A 77 13.44 -4.52 -12.01
CA LEU A 77 13.82 -5.89 -11.63
C LEU A 77 13.09 -6.94 -12.48
N MET A 78 11.79 -6.77 -12.72
CA MET A 78 11.00 -7.71 -13.51
C MET A 78 11.36 -7.74 -15.00
N ILE A 79 11.89 -6.66 -15.57
CA ILE A 79 12.37 -6.68 -16.97
C ILE A 79 13.84 -7.05 -17.08
N ALA A 80 14.60 -6.95 -15.99
CA ALA A 80 16.04 -7.13 -15.98
C ALA A 80 16.54 -8.43 -16.64
N PRO A 81 15.89 -9.58 -16.45
CA PRO A 81 16.32 -10.82 -17.11
C PRO A 81 16.26 -10.73 -18.63
N THR A 82 15.31 -9.97 -19.17
CA THR A 82 15.10 -9.82 -20.61
C THR A 82 16.07 -8.83 -21.28
N LEU A 83 16.91 -8.14 -20.50
CA LEU A 83 17.89 -7.19 -20.99
C LEU A 83 19.17 -7.92 -21.44
N GLU A 84 19.85 -7.43 -22.47
CA GLU A 84 21.03 -8.10 -23.03
C GLU A 84 22.17 -8.28 -22.00
N GLN A 85 22.35 -7.31 -21.12
CA GLN A 85 23.41 -7.29 -20.10
C GLN A 85 22.88 -7.53 -18.68
N GLY A 86 21.60 -7.90 -18.53
CA GLY A 86 20.94 -7.90 -17.23
C GLY A 86 20.82 -6.49 -16.64
N LEU A 87 20.73 -6.39 -15.32
CA LEU A 87 20.61 -5.14 -14.58
C LEU A 87 21.53 -5.14 -13.36
N HIS A 88 22.26 -4.04 -13.21
CA HIS A 88 22.90 -3.65 -11.96
C HIS A 88 22.27 -2.34 -11.48
N LEU A 89 21.48 -2.41 -10.42
CA LEU A 89 20.74 -1.27 -9.90
C LEU A 89 21.36 -0.82 -8.57
N HIS A 90 21.75 0.45 -8.48
CA HIS A 90 22.22 1.10 -7.26
C HIS A 90 21.14 2.03 -6.69
N LEU A 91 20.74 1.80 -5.44
CA LEU A 91 19.76 2.60 -4.72
C LEU A 91 20.48 3.62 -3.83
N ARG A 92 20.34 4.92 -4.12
CA ARG A 92 21.02 5.99 -3.38
C ARG A 92 20.24 6.39 -2.12
N GLY A 93 20.87 6.25 -0.96
CA GLY A 93 20.27 6.58 0.34
C GLY A 93 19.61 5.38 1.02
N GLU A 94 18.71 5.64 1.97
CA GLU A 94 17.98 4.60 2.70
C GLU A 94 16.84 4.00 1.88
N ILE A 95 16.77 2.67 1.83
CA ILE A 95 15.78 1.94 1.04
C ILE A 95 14.42 1.99 1.75
N ALA A 96 13.50 2.74 1.16
CA ALA A 96 12.10 2.69 1.56
C ALA A 96 11.42 1.46 0.95
N SER A 97 10.38 0.94 1.61
CA SER A 97 9.50 -0.07 1.03
C SER A 97 10.23 -1.37 0.58
N ALA A 98 11.30 -1.72 1.30
CA ALA A 98 12.07 -2.95 1.14
C ALA A 98 11.22 -4.23 0.97
N PRO A 99 10.07 -4.43 1.66
CA PRO A 99 9.26 -5.62 1.47
C PRO A 99 8.76 -5.83 0.03
N TYR A 100 8.47 -4.77 -0.72
CA TYR A 100 8.05 -4.92 -2.12
C TYR A 100 9.21 -5.35 -3.03
N ILE A 101 10.44 -4.95 -2.71
CA ILE A 101 11.64 -5.44 -3.40
C ILE A 101 11.82 -6.92 -3.09
N SER A 102 11.77 -7.32 -1.81
CA SER A 102 11.84 -8.72 -1.39
C SER A 102 10.78 -9.58 -2.06
N MET A 103 9.53 -9.12 -2.10
CA MET A 103 8.42 -9.80 -2.77
C MET A 103 8.72 -9.99 -4.26
N THR A 104 9.22 -8.94 -4.93
CA THR A 104 9.58 -9.01 -6.35
C THR A 104 10.67 -10.06 -6.58
N LEU A 105 11.73 -10.06 -5.77
CA LEU A 105 12.85 -11.00 -5.88
C LEU A 105 12.40 -12.44 -5.58
N ALA A 106 11.55 -12.65 -4.58
CA ALA A 106 10.99 -13.95 -4.24
C ALA A 106 10.17 -14.53 -5.39
N LEU A 107 9.28 -13.72 -5.99
CA LEU A 107 8.52 -14.12 -7.18
C LEU A 107 9.45 -14.41 -8.35
N MET A 108 10.43 -13.54 -8.63
CA MET A 108 11.41 -13.78 -9.69
C MET A 108 12.13 -15.12 -9.51
N LYS A 109 12.50 -15.46 -8.28
CA LYS A 109 13.12 -16.75 -7.94
C LYS A 109 12.18 -17.93 -8.18
N THR A 110 10.90 -17.82 -7.81
CA THR A 110 9.88 -18.83 -8.15
C THR A 110 9.77 -19.07 -9.66
N PHE A 111 9.99 -18.02 -10.45
CA PHE A 111 10.02 -18.08 -11.92
C PHE A 111 11.46 -18.24 -12.48
N GLY A 112 12.37 -18.83 -11.71
CA GLY A 112 13.66 -19.30 -12.22
C GLY A 112 14.76 -18.25 -12.35
N VAL A 113 14.51 -17.01 -11.93
CA VAL A 113 15.49 -15.93 -11.98
C VAL A 113 15.97 -15.61 -10.58
N GLU A 114 17.22 -15.95 -10.30
CA GLU A 114 17.88 -15.59 -9.05
C GLU A 114 18.63 -14.26 -9.20
N ALA A 115 18.38 -13.36 -8.26
CA ALA A 115 18.99 -12.04 -8.17
C ALA A 115 19.73 -11.92 -6.84
N LYS A 116 20.76 -11.07 -6.81
CA LYS A 116 21.52 -10.76 -5.59
C LYS A 116 21.16 -9.38 -5.09
N TRP A 117 21.06 -9.24 -3.77
CA TRP A 117 20.83 -7.95 -3.10
C TRP A 117 21.84 -7.78 -1.97
N GLU A 118 22.73 -6.81 -2.12
CA GLU A 118 23.84 -6.55 -1.20
C GLU A 118 23.88 -5.05 -0.87
N GLY A 119 23.48 -4.70 0.37
CA GLY A 119 23.32 -3.31 0.79
C GLY A 119 22.37 -2.55 -0.13
N ASN A 120 22.91 -1.55 -0.83
CA ASN A 120 22.16 -0.71 -1.78
C ASN A 120 22.26 -1.17 -3.23
N GLN A 121 22.79 -2.36 -3.50
CA GLN A 121 23.04 -2.86 -4.85
C GLN A 121 22.22 -4.11 -5.14
N LEU A 122 21.53 -4.11 -6.28
CA LEU A 122 20.74 -5.20 -6.81
C LEU A 122 21.35 -5.67 -8.13
N TYR A 123 21.58 -6.98 -8.25
CA TYR A 123 22.13 -7.59 -9.45
C TYR A 123 21.18 -8.64 -9.98
N VAL A 124 20.73 -8.47 -11.22
CA VAL A 124 19.88 -9.43 -11.91
C VAL A 124 20.57 -9.81 -13.23
N PRO A 125 20.90 -11.09 -13.45
CA PRO A 125 21.55 -11.52 -14.68
C PRO A 125 20.59 -11.46 -15.87
N SER A 126 21.14 -11.38 -17.09
CA SER A 126 20.37 -11.71 -18.30
C SER A 126 19.97 -13.18 -18.24
N ALA A 127 18.68 -13.46 -18.32
CA ALA A 127 18.12 -14.80 -18.13
C ALA A 127 16.72 -14.89 -18.77
N SER A 128 16.11 -16.07 -18.72
CA SER A 128 14.72 -16.28 -19.12
C SER A 128 13.92 -16.80 -17.94
N TYR A 129 12.70 -16.28 -17.76
CA TYR A 129 11.79 -16.81 -16.76
C TYR A 129 11.36 -18.23 -17.13
N HIS A 130 11.42 -19.13 -16.15
CA HIS A 130 10.86 -20.46 -16.22
C HIS A 130 10.19 -20.77 -14.87
N GLY A 131 8.90 -21.07 -14.89
CA GLY A 131 8.12 -21.21 -13.66
C GLY A 131 7.13 -22.36 -13.71
N PRO A 132 6.40 -22.57 -12.61
CA PRO A 132 5.38 -23.61 -12.55
C PRO A 132 4.26 -23.31 -13.56
N THR A 133 3.58 -24.36 -14.02
CA THR A 133 2.41 -24.24 -14.93
C THR A 133 1.18 -23.66 -14.24
N SER A 134 1.15 -23.67 -12.91
CA SER A 134 0.14 -23.04 -12.08
C SER A 134 0.81 -22.31 -10.92
N PHE A 135 0.29 -21.13 -10.58
CA PHE A 135 0.78 -20.32 -9.47
C PHE A 135 -0.43 -19.76 -8.73
N ALA A 136 -0.55 -20.08 -7.45
CA ALA A 136 -1.60 -19.53 -6.60
C ALA A 136 -1.16 -18.14 -6.13
N VAL A 137 -2.00 -17.13 -6.39
CA VAL A 137 -1.79 -15.78 -5.88
C VAL A 137 -2.33 -15.73 -4.45
N GLU A 138 -1.51 -15.24 -3.52
CA GLU A 138 -1.92 -15.04 -2.13
C GLU A 138 -3.07 -14.03 -2.03
N PRO A 139 -3.99 -14.17 -1.06
CA PRO A 139 -4.94 -13.11 -0.76
C PRO A 139 -4.23 -11.84 -0.27
N ASP A 140 -4.84 -10.69 -0.51
CA ASP A 140 -4.25 -9.37 -0.27
C ASP A 140 -4.22 -9.03 1.24
N TRP A 141 -3.01 -8.93 1.81
CA TRP A 141 -2.82 -8.54 3.22
C TRP A 141 -3.14 -7.08 3.51
N SER A 142 -2.99 -6.21 2.51
CA SER A 142 -3.41 -4.82 2.57
C SER A 142 -4.94 -4.73 2.75
N ALA A 143 -5.69 -5.53 1.99
CA ALA A 143 -7.15 -5.65 2.12
C ALA A 143 -7.58 -6.34 3.42
N ALA A 144 -6.79 -7.30 3.92
CA ALA A 144 -7.02 -7.94 5.21
C ALA A 144 -7.10 -6.91 6.35
N SER A 145 -6.32 -5.83 6.28
CA SER A 145 -6.28 -4.78 7.30
C SER A 145 -7.64 -4.19 7.67
N TYR A 146 -8.58 -4.08 6.73
CA TYR A 146 -9.92 -3.56 6.97
C TYR A 146 -10.77 -4.50 7.84
N TRP A 147 -10.52 -5.80 7.75
CA TRP A 147 -11.16 -6.80 8.61
C TRP A 147 -10.51 -6.85 10.00
N TYR A 148 -9.19 -6.66 10.08
CA TYR A 148 -8.51 -6.44 11.36
C TYR A 148 -9.07 -5.20 12.08
N GLU A 149 -9.26 -4.11 11.36
CA GLU A 149 -9.90 -2.90 11.88
C GLU A 149 -11.33 -3.16 12.35
N LEU A 150 -12.13 -3.89 11.57
CA LEU A 150 -13.49 -4.27 11.96
C LEU A 150 -13.51 -5.02 13.29
N VAL A 151 -12.63 -6.02 13.47
CA VAL A 151 -12.50 -6.75 14.75
C VAL A 151 -12.01 -5.84 15.88
N ALA A 152 -11.05 -4.95 15.61
CA ALA A 152 -10.54 -4.00 16.59
C ALA A 152 -11.63 -3.03 17.07
N LEU A 153 -12.50 -2.57 16.19
CA LEU A 153 -13.55 -1.59 16.48
C LEU A 153 -14.86 -2.20 16.97
N SER A 154 -15.11 -3.48 16.73
CA SER A 154 -16.37 -4.12 17.09
C SER A 154 -16.70 -3.99 18.59
N PRO A 155 -17.92 -3.59 18.98
CA PRO A 155 -18.31 -3.52 20.39
C PRO A 155 -18.49 -4.91 21.03
N ASP A 156 -18.65 -5.96 20.23
CA ASP A 156 -18.89 -7.32 20.72
C ASP A 156 -17.55 -8.01 21.08
N PRO A 157 -17.30 -8.36 22.36
CA PRO A 157 -16.07 -9.04 22.78
C PRO A 157 -15.91 -10.44 22.16
N GLU A 158 -16.98 -11.07 21.66
CA GLU A 158 -16.95 -12.39 21.04
C GLU A 158 -16.73 -12.32 19.51
N THR A 159 -16.46 -11.13 18.96
CA THR A 159 -16.25 -10.92 17.53
C THR A 159 -15.14 -11.81 16.99
N ARG A 160 -15.47 -12.56 15.93
CA ARG A 160 -14.55 -13.47 15.25
C ARG A 160 -14.73 -13.41 13.74
N VAL A 161 -13.62 -13.32 13.01
CA VAL A 161 -13.59 -13.30 11.54
C VAL A 161 -12.54 -14.30 11.04
N LEU A 162 -12.90 -15.16 10.08
CA LEU A 162 -11.95 -16.04 9.41
C LEU A 162 -11.62 -15.49 8.02
N LEU A 163 -10.36 -15.09 7.82
CA LEU A 163 -9.83 -14.69 6.53
C LEU A 163 -9.18 -15.87 5.83
N ARG A 164 -9.92 -16.47 4.90
CA ARG A 164 -9.51 -17.69 4.20
C ARG A 164 -8.28 -17.46 3.32
N GLY A 165 -7.36 -18.42 3.31
CA GLY A 165 -6.17 -18.43 2.46
C GLY A 165 -5.02 -17.51 2.90
N LEU A 166 -5.19 -16.73 3.99
CA LEU A 166 -4.09 -15.99 4.59
C LEU A 166 -3.25 -16.90 5.49
N HIS A 167 -1.94 -16.90 5.27
CA HIS A 167 -0.98 -17.76 5.98
C HIS A 167 0.11 -16.93 6.66
N ALA A 168 0.72 -17.49 7.71
CA ALA A 168 1.77 -16.81 8.47
C ALA A 168 3.00 -16.53 7.60
N GLU A 169 3.36 -17.49 6.75
CA GLU A 169 4.37 -17.34 5.71
C GLU A 169 3.76 -16.60 4.51
N SER A 170 4.17 -15.36 4.31
CA SER A 170 3.70 -14.49 3.24
C SER A 170 4.85 -13.69 2.66
N VAL A 171 4.86 -13.52 1.34
CA VAL A 171 5.82 -12.63 0.67
C VAL A 171 5.41 -11.16 0.78
N GLN A 172 4.17 -10.89 1.20
CA GLN A 172 3.63 -9.54 1.32
C GLN A 172 4.05 -8.94 2.67
N GLY A 173 4.73 -7.78 2.62
CA GLY A 173 5.12 -7.05 3.84
C GLY A 173 3.93 -6.65 4.72
N ASP A 174 2.76 -6.48 4.13
CA ASP A 174 1.54 -6.08 4.82
C ASP A 174 0.99 -7.18 5.75
N ALA A 175 1.57 -8.39 5.74
CA ALA A 175 1.36 -9.39 6.80
C ALA A 175 1.70 -8.86 8.20
N ALA A 176 2.44 -7.75 8.29
CA ALA A 176 2.63 -6.97 9.51
C ALA A 176 1.33 -6.56 10.22
N CYS A 177 0.16 -6.64 9.56
CA CYS A 177 -1.16 -6.51 10.20
C CYS A 177 -1.27 -7.30 11.50
N VAL A 178 -0.74 -8.53 11.55
CA VAL A 178 -0.76 -9.38 12.75
C VAL A 178 -0.19 -8.64 13.97
N ASP A 179 1.01 -8.09 13.82
CA ASP A 179 1.72 -7.40 14.90
C ASP A 179 1.20 -5.97 15.15
N LEU A 180 0.70 -5.32 14.10
CA LEU A 180 0.17 -3.96 14.17
C LEU A 180 -1.17 -3.89 14.91
N PHE A 181 -2.02 -4.91 14.78
CA PHE A 181 -3.34 -4.95 15.40
C PHE A 181 -3.41 -5.75 16.70
N ALA A 182 -2.41 -6.57 17.01
CA ALA A 182 -2.25 -7.20 18.33
C ALA A 182 -2.42 -6.22 19.51
N PRO A 183 -1.70 -5.07 19.55
CA PRO A 183 -1.87 -4.09 20.63
C PRO A 183 -3.19 -3.34 20.57
N LEU A 184 -3.94 -3.44 19.47
CA LEU A 184 -5.26 -2.82 19.28
C LEU A 184 -6.43 -3.76 19.61
N GLY A 185 -6.13 -4.93 20.18
CA GLY A 185 -7.16 -5.86 20.64
C GLY A 185 -7.56 -6.91 19.61
N VAL A 186 -6.70 -7.23 18.65
CA VAL A 186 -6.95 -8.32 17.68
C VAL A 186 -5.93 -9.43 17.87
N LYS A 187 -6.39 -10.63 18.23
CA LYS A 187 -5.57 -11.83 18.21
C LYS A 187 -5.70 -12.51 16.86
N THR A 188 -4.59 -12.98 16.30
CA THR A 188 -4.58 -13.79 15.07
C THR A 188 -4.12 -15.21 15.39
N GLU A 189 -4.88 -16.21 14.97
CA GLU A 189 -4.49 -17.61 14.98
C GLU A 189 -4.54 -18.17 13.56
N PHE A 190 -3.40 -18.67 13.08
CA PHE A 190 -3.34 -19.29 11.76
C PHE A 190 -3.82 -20.73 11.80
N THR A 191 -4.74 -21.06 10.90
CA THR A 191 -5.31 -22.39 10.72
C THR A 191 -5.03 -22.88 9.31
N ARG A 192 -5.39 -24.13 9.00
CA ARG A 192 -5.33 -24.65 7.62
C ARG A 192 -6.23 -23.87 6.66
N GLU A 193 -7.32 -23.29 7.16
CA GLU A 193 -8.26 -22.53 6.31
C GLU A 193 -7.81 -21.09 6.08
N GLY A 194 -7.01 -20.52 6.98
CA GLY A 194 -6.54 -19.14 6.92
C GLY A 194 -6.32 -18.51 8.29
N ALA A 195 -6.31 -17.18 8.34
CA ALA A 195 -6.12 -16.39 9.55
C ALA A 195 -7.44 -16.18 10.30
N CYS A 196 -7.54 -16.71 11.51
CA CYS A 196 -8.66 -16.51 12.41
C CYS A 196 -8.38 -15.30 13.31
N LEU A 197 -9.18 -14.24 13.16
CA LEU A 197 -9.13 -13.03 13.95
C LEU A 197 -10.15 -13.10 15.07
N THR A 198 -9.75 -12.80 16.30
CA THR A 198 -10.66 -12.70 17.45
C THR A 198 -10.40 -11.43 18.22
N LYS A 199 -11.47 -10.78 18.69
CA LYS A 199 -11.34 -9.64 19.57
C LYS A 199 -10.75 -10.08 20.93
N GLN A 200 -9.90 -9.23 21.50
CA GLN A 200 -9.35 -9.40 22.84
C GLN A 200 -9.25 -8.05 23.54
N ASN A 201 -9.25 -8.08 24.87
CA ASN A 201 -8.99 -6.89 25.67
C ASN A 201 -7.53 -6.45 25.50
N ALA A 202 -7.33 -5.19 25.13
CA ALA A 202 -5.99 -4.58 25.05
C ALA A 202 -5.92 -3.34 25.95
N PRO A 203 -4.93 -3.24 26.85
CA PRO A 203 -4.78 -2.06 27.70
C PRO A 203 -4.40 -0.83 26.84
N ILE A 204 -5.14 0.26 27.04
CA ILE A 204 -4.86 1.57 26.43
C ILE A 204 -4.10 2.40 27.46
N SER A 205 -2.77 2.32 27.50
CA SER A 205 -2.01 3.15 28.47
C SER A 205 -0.73 3.80 27.95
N ALA A 206 -0.27 3.46 26.74
CA ALA A 206 0.94 4.05 26.17
C ALA A 206 0.70 4.63 24.78
N LEU A 207 1.47 5.69 24.47
CA LEU A 207 1.58 6.26 23.13
C LEU A 207 1.97 5.15 22.13
N TYR A 208 1.14 4.95 21.10
CA TYR A 208 1.39 3.92 20.12
C TYR A 208 2.29 4.42 18.99
N GLN A 209 3.49 3.85 18.89
CA GLN A 209 4.50 4.30 17.93
C GLN A 209 4.79 3.22 16.89
N ARG A 210 4.71 3.57 15.61
CA ARG A 210 4.98 2.69 14.48
C ARG A 210 5.57 3.46 13.31
N ASP A 211 6.46 2.80 12.57
CA ASP A 211 7.00 3.29 11.31
C ASP A 211 6.37 2.52 10.15
N PHE A 212 5.86 3.24 9.14
CA PHE A 212 5.17 2.65 7.99
C PHE A 212 5.99 2.72 6.70
N SER A 213 7.31 2.99 6.76
CA SER A 213 8.16 3.03 5.56
C SER A 213 8.18 1.69 4.82
N ALA A 214 8.01 0.59 5.56
CA ALA A 214 7.96 -0.78 5.05
C ALA A 214 6.55 -1.20 4.57
N THR A 215 5.49 -0.67 5.18
CA THR A 215 4.08 -1.04 4.93
C THR A 215 3.19 0.21 4.78
N PRO A 216 3.52 1.14 3.86
CA PRO A 216 2.88 2.45 3.76
C PRO A 216 1.38 2.37 3.46
N ASP A 217 0.96 1.26 2.87
CA ASP A 217 -0.41 1.01 2.45
C ASP A 217 -1.32 0.60 3.62
N LEU A 218 -0.76 0.21 4.77
CA LEU A 218 -1.50 -0.06 6.02
C LEU A 218 -1.76 1.19 6.88
N ALA A 219 -1.08 2.30 6.58
CA ALA A 219 -1.09 3.47 7.44
C ALA A 219 -2.47 4.11 7.59
N GLN A 220 -3.26 4.23 6.51
CA GLN A 220 -4.62 4.82 6.57
C GLN A 220 -5.53 4.03 7.51
N THR A 221 -5.58 2.71 7.35
CA THR A 221 -6.35 1.81 8.21
C THR A 221 -5.93 1.98 9.68
N LEU A 222 -4.63 1.92 9.99
CA LEU A 222 -4.15 2.05 11.37
C LEU A 222 -4.43 3.42 12.00
N VAL A 223 -4.33 4.51 11.21
CA VAL A 223 -4.66 5.86 11.66
C VAL A 223 -6.13 5.95 12.06
N VAL A 224 -7.03 5.48 11.18
CA VAL A 224 -8.48 5.50 11.44
C VAL A 224 -8.83 4.61 12.64
N THR A 225 -8.30 3.39 12.70
CA THR A 225 -8.51 2.48 13.84
C THR A 225 -8.09 3.13 15.16
N CYS A 226 -6.87 3.70 15.23
CA CYS A 226 -6.38 4.31 16.48
C CYS A 226 -7.17 5.55 16.86
N ALA A 227 -7.57 6.37 15.88
CA ALA A 227 -8.39 7.55 16.10
C ALA A 227 -9.75 7.18 16.72
N LEU A 228 -10.43 6.18 16.15
CA LEU A 228 -11.75 5.73 16.62
C LEU A 228 -11.68 4.98 17.95
N LEU A 229 -10.58 4.28 18.25
CA LEU A 229 -10.31 3.71 19.57
C LEU A 229 -9.88 4.75 20.62
N ARG A 230 -9.78 6.04 20.26
CA ARG A 230 -9.21 7.11 21.10
C ARG A 230 -7.81 6.75 21.63
N ARG A 231 -7.03 6.00 20.85
CA ARG A 231 -5.67 5.59 21.21
C ARG A 231 -4.68 6.65 20.75
N ALA A 232 -3.94 7.24 21.69
CA ALA A 232 -2.84 8.14 21.36
C ALA A 232 -1.80 7.42 20.49
N PHE A 233 -1.37 8.05 19.40
CA PHE A 233 -0.38 7.48 18.48
C PHE A 233 0.57 8.53 17.91
N ARG A 234 1.75 8.06 17.48
CA ARG A 234 2.68 8.79 16.63
C ARG A 234 3.23 7.83 15.57
N PHE A 235 2.92 8.12 14.31
CA PHE A 235 3.33 7.31 13.18
C PHE A 235 4.32 8.06 12.30
N THR A 236 5.32 7.35 11.79
CA THR A 236 6.41 7.84 10.94
C THR A 236 6.47 7.07 9.62
N GLY A 237 7.37 7.45 8.71
CA GLY A 237 7.50 6.77 7.41
C GLY A 237 6.39 7.11 6.42
N LEU A 238 5.65 8.21 6.65
CA LEU A 238 4.45 8.54 5.90
C LEU A 238 4.68 9.48 4.71
N ALA A 239 5.93 9.84 4.41
CA ALA A 239 6.25 10.82 3.37
C ALA A 239 5.69 10.44 1.99
N SER A 240 5.68 9.14 1.66
CA SER A 240 5.18 8.66 0.36
C SER A 240 3.68 8.88 0.17
N LEU A 241 2.90 9.06 1.25
CA LEU A 241 1.44 9.15 1.20
C LEU A 241 0.90 10.42 0.53
N HIS A 242 1.70 11.50 0.46
CA HIS A 242 1.31 12.75 -0.20
C HIS A 242 1.20 12.63 -1.72
N ILE A 243 1.91 11.68 -2.33
CA ILE A 243 2.02 11.54 -3.80
C ILE A 243 1.34 10.27 -4.33
N LYS A 244 0.47 9.65 -3.51
CA LYS A 244 -0.32 8.48 -3.86
C LYS A 244 -1.57 8.89 -4.66
N GLU A 245 -2.61 8.06 -4.65
CA GLU A 245 -3.90 8.30 -5.29
C GLU A 245 -4.47 9.69 -4.97
N THR A 246 -4.42 10.08 -3.70
CA THR A 246 -4.67 11.42 -3.19
C THR A 246 -3.52 11.84 -2.27
N ASP A 247 -3.54 13.07 -1.75
CA ASP A 247 -2.77 13.38 -0.55
C ASP A 247 -3.48 12.73 0.65
N ARG A 248 -3.08 11.50 0.97
CA ARG A 248 -3.72 10.68 2.01
C ARG A 248 -3.59 11.29 3.40
N ILE A 249 -2.54 12.09 3.65
CA ILE A 249 -2.32 12.75 4.93
C ILE A 249 -3.34 13.88 5.11
N ALA A 250 -3.51 14.71 4.07
CA ALA A 250 -4.52 15.76 4.06
C ALA A 250 -5.94 15.18 4.18
N ALA A 251 -6.23 14.13 3.40
CA ALA A 251 -7.53 13.46 3.43
C ALA A 251 -7.85 12.87 4.82
N LEU A 252 -6.93 12.12 5.43
CA LEU A 252 -7.10 11.61 6.80
C LEU A 252 -7.33 12.75 7.81
N THR A 253 -6.55 13.82 7.72
CA THR A 253 -6.65 14.98 8.63
C THR A 253 -7.99 15.71 8.49
N GLN A 254 -8.53 15.79 7.27
CA GLN A 254 -9.82 16.41 7.01
C GLN A 254 -10.98 15.54 7.51
N GLU A 255 -11.02 14.28 7.10
CA GLU A 255 -12.16 13.39 7.38
C GLU A 255 -12.27 13.03 8.86
N LEU A 256 -11.15 12.88 9.57
CA LEU A 256 -11.16 12.58 11.01
C LEU A 256 -11.68 13.73 11.90
N GLN A 257 -11.73 14.97 11.39
CA GLN A 257 -12.34 16.08 12.15
C GLN A 257 -13.82 15.83 12.44
N GLN A 258 -14.53 15.11 11.55
CA GLN A 258 -15.94 14.76 11.75
C GLN A 258 -16.16 13.86 12.98
N PHE A 259 -15.11 13.19 13.44
CA PHE A 259 -15.10 12.34 14.63
C PHE A 259 -14.52 13.08 15.86
N GLY A 260 -14.30 14.39 15.77
CA GLY A 260 -13.62 15.17 16.81
C GLY A 260 -12.19 14.68 17.04
N VAL A 261 -11.49 14.29 15.97
CA VAL A 261 -10.09 13.87 16.02
C VAL A 261 -9.25 14.89 15.25
N HIS A 262 -8.36 15.56 15.97
CA HIS A 262 -7.42 16.51 15.40
C HIS A 262 -6.05 15.88 15.27
N LEU A 263 -5.68 15.54 14.03
CA LEU A 263 -4.34 15.05 13.74
C LEU A 263 -3.34 16.21 13.65
N THR A 264 -2.12 15.96 14.09
CA THR A 264 -0.98 16.88 13.96
C THR A 264 0.14 16.21 13.19
N SER A 265 0.97 17.00 12.50
CA SER A 265 2.19 16.52 11.83
C SER A 265 3.40 17.26 12.41
N PRO A 266 3.97 16.79 13.54
CA PRO A 266 5.06 17.50 14.23
C PRO A 266 6.31 17.69 13.35
N THR A 267 6.56 16.73 12.46
CA THR A 267 7.65 16.77 11.47
C THR A 267 7.18 16.19 10.14
N PRO A 268 7.79 16.55 8.99
CA PRO A 268 7.43 15.98 7.69
C PRO A 268 7.42 14.45 7.72
N GLY A 269 6.41 13.83 7.09
CA GLY A 269 6.27 12.37 7.05
C GLY A 269 5.80 11.74 8.36
N THR A 270 5.21 12.51 9.27
CA THR A 270 4.65 12.01 10.53
C THR A 270 3.18 12.40 10.72
N LEU A 271 2.44 11.57 11.44
CA LEU A 271 1.10 11.88 11.94
C LEU A 271 1.03 11.52 13.42
N GLN A 272 0.42 12.39 14.20
CA GLN A 272 0.25 12.22 15.64
C GLN A 272 -1.16 12.60 16.07
N TYR A 273 -1.71 11.80 16.98
CA TYR A 273 -2.93 12.09 17.71
C TYR A 273 -2.70 11.88 19.21
N VAL A 274 -3.11 12.85 20.00
CA VAL A 274 -3.20 12.76 21.46
C VAL A 274 -4.62 13.14 21.83
N PRO A 275 -5.42 12.24 22.43
CA PRO A 275 -6.78 12.57 22.84
C PRO A 275 -6.79 13.66 23.91
N ASP A 276 -7.76 14.57 23.83
CA ASP A 276 -8.01 15.55 24.88
C ASP A 276 -8.49 14.87 26.17
N ALA A 277 -8.32 15.55 27.30
CA ALA A 277 -8.78 15.11 28.61
C ALA A 277 -9.70 16.18 29.25
N PRO A 278 -11.00 15.90 29.46
CA PRO A 278 -11.72 14.68 29.08
C PRO A 278 -11.86 14.54 27.56
N SER A 279 -11.88 13.30 27.05
CA SER A 279 -12.02 13.09 25.60
C SER A 279 -13.44 13.43 25.16
N PRO A 280 -13.62 14.27 24.12
CA PRO A 280 -14.93 14.58 23.58
C PRO A 280 -15.63 13.31 23.07
N GLN A 281 -16.97 13.32 23.04
CA GLN A 281 -17.70 12.19 22.49
C GLN A 281 -17.36 12.05 21.01
N LEU A 282 -17.33 10.81 20.52
CA LEU A 282 -17.31 10.61 19.08
C LEU A 282 -18.67 11.12 18.57
N LEU A 283 -18.65 12.19 17.77
CA LEU A 283 -19.81 12.89 17.22
C LEU A 283 -20.57 13.82 18.18
N ASP A 284 -19.94 14.94 18.58
CA ASP A 284 -20.56 15.98 19.42
C ASP A 284 -21.77 16.72 18.78
N GLY A 285 -22.18 16.37 17.55
CA GLY A 285 -23.20 17.09 16.77
C GLY A 285 -24.39 16.28 16.25
N GLY A 286 -24.49 14.97 16.54
CA GLY A 286 -25.66 14.14 16.18
C GLY A 286 -25.88 13.87 14.68
N GLY A 287 -24.92 14.20 13.81
CA GLY A 287 -24.97 13.92 12.37
C GLY A 287 -24.29 12.61 11.98
N VAL A 288 -24.68 12.04 10.83
CA VAL A 288 -23.96 10.92 10.20
C VAL A 288 -22.71 11.48 9.50
N PRO A 289 -21.49 11.02 9.83
CA PRO A 289 -20.28 11.47 9.16
C PRO A 289 -20.31 11.15 7.67
N GLN A 290 -19.85 12.10 6.86
CA GLN A 290 -19.92 12.09 5.40
C GLN A 290 -18.50 12.03 4.85
N ILE A 291 -18.03 10.84 4.48
CA ILE A 291 -16.61 10.62 4.15
C ILE A 291 -16.38 10.79 2.66
N HIS A 292 -15.57 11.79 2.32
CA HIS A 292 -15.07 11.95 0.97
C HIS A 292 -13.90 10.98 0.70
N THR A 293 -13.95 10.29 -0.44
CA THR A 293 -12.96 9.25 -0.79
C THR A 293 -11.79 9.78 -1.62
N TYR A 294 -11.94 10.95 -2.25
CA TYR A 294 -10.89 11.56 -3.08
C TYR A 294 -10.38 10.64 -4.20
N ASP A 295 -11.26 9.81 -4.77
CA ASP A 295 -10.94 8.76 -5.74
C ASP A 295 -9.88 7.74 -5.23
N ASP A 296 -9.74 7.60 -3.91
CA ASP A 296 -8.87 6.64 -3.24
C ASP A 296 -9.67 5.55 -2.52
N HIS A 297 -9.56 4.32 -3.01
CA HIS A 297 -10.18 3.14 -2.40
C HIS A 297 -9.82 2.96 -0.93
N ARG A 298 -8.60 3.33 -0.53
CA ARG A 298 -8.17 3.14 0.86
C ARG A 298 -8.87 4.10 1.81
N MET A 299 -9.30 5.27 1.35
CA MET A 299 -10.13 6.17 2.16
C MET A 299 -11.51 5.55 2.39
N ALA A 300 -12.16 5.03 1.34
CA ALA A 300 -13.44 4.34 1.48
C ALA A 300 -13.35 3.14 2.45
N LEU A 301 -12.36 2.28 2.25
CA LEU A 301 -12.21 1.03 2.98
C LEU A 301 -11.77 1.23 4.44
N ALA A 302 -10.92 2.22 4.73
CA ALA A 302 -10.49 2.52 6.11
C ALA A 302 -11.61 3.17 6.95
N PHE A 303 -12.50 3.96 6.35
CA PHE A 303 -13.58 4.60 7.08
C PHE A 303 -14.87 3.77 7.15
N ALA A 304 -15.04 2.75 6.30
CA ALA A 304 -16.22 1.90 6.34
C ALA A 304 -16.46 1.24 7.72
N PRO A 305 -15.44 0.67 8.41
CA PRO A 305 -15.61 0.14 9.76
C PRO A 305 -16.01 1.16 10.82
N ALA A 306 -15.91 2.47 10.55
CA ALA A 306 -16.31 3.51 11.50
C ALA A 306 -17.79 3.43 11.88
N ALA A 307 -18.64 2.87 11.00
CA ALA A 307 -20.05 2.62 11.28
C ALA A 307 -20.28 1.76 12.53
N LEU A 308 -19.35 0.87 12.90
CA LEU A 308 -19.46 0.06 14.12
C LEU A 308 -19.35 0.90 15.40
N VAL A 309 -18.70 2.06 15.30
CA VAL A 309 -18.46 2.96 16.44
C VAL A 309 -19.50 4.07 16.49
N THR A 310 -19.89 4.60 15.32
CA THR A 310 -20.83 5.73 15.21
C THR A 310 -22.28 5.33 14.94
N GLY A 311 -22.53 4.04 14.69
CA GLY A 311 -23.83 3.52 14.26
C GLY A 311 -24.10 3.68 12.75
N ALA A 312 -23.58 4.75 12.14
CA ALA A 312 -23.66 4.97 10.69
C ALA A 312 -22.50 5.84 10.20
N VAL A 313 -22.13 5.63 8.93
CA VAL A 313 -21.24 6.50 8.14
C VAL A 313 -21.73 6.49 6.70
N GLU A 314 -21.67 7.64 6.02
CA GLU A 314 -21.93 7.72 4.59
C GLU A 314 -20.59 7.85 3.86
N ILE A 315 -20.34 6.96 2.89
CA ILE A 315 -19.13 6.98 2.07
C ILE A 315 -19.49 7.52 0.70
N HIS A 316 -18.93 8.66 0.31
CA HIS A 316 -19.14 9.23 -1.01
C HIS A 316 -18.34 8.47 -2.08
N HIS A 317 -18.96 8.18 -3.23
CA HIS A 317 -18.38 7.38 -4.31
C HIS A 317 -17.86 6.00 -3.84
N PRO A 318 -18.71 5.18 -3.21
CA PRO A 318 -18.29 3.89 -2.63
C PRO A 318 -17.77 2.89 -3.67
N GLU A 319 -18.04 3.09 -4.96
CA GLU A 319 -17.55 2.29 -6.08
C GLU A 319 -16.04 2.40 -6.33
N VAL A 320 -15.37 3.39 -5.72
CA VAL A 320 -13.92 3.59 -5.82
C VAL A 320 -13.11 2.38 -5.37
N ILE A 321 -13.69 1.53 -4.49
CA ILE A 321 -13.09 0.30 -3.99
C ILE A 321 -12.78 -0.73 -5.09
N SER A 322 -13.41 -0.59 -6.26
CA SER A 322 -13.22 -1.47 -7.42
C SER A 322 -11.76 -1.54 -7.89
N LYS A 323 -10.92 -0.59 -7.46
CA LYS A 323 -9.49 -0.58 -7.69
C LYS A 323 -8.73 -1.75 -7.03
N SER A 324 -9.16 -2.22 -5.87
CA SER A 324 -8.41 -3.27 -5.13
C SER A 324 -9.30 -4.31 -4.47
N TYR A 325 -10.51 -3.96 -4.03
CA TYR A 325 -11.41 -4.90 -3.37
C TYR A 325 -12.87 -4.71 -3.83
N PRO A 326 -13.20 -5.03 -5.10
CA PRO A 326 -14.53 -4.79 -5.67
C PRO A 326 -15.70 -5.42 -4.88
N HIS A 327 -15.45 -6.54 -4.19
CA HIS A 327 -16.46 -7.30 -3.47
C HIS A 327 -16.61 -6.91 -1.99
N TYR A 328 -15.87 -5.92 -1.50
CA TYR A 328 -15.85 -5.56 -0.07
C TYR A 328 -17.25 -5.31 0.50
N TRP A 329 -18.08 -4.52 -0.19
CA TRP A 329 -19.45 -4.23 0.28
C TRP A 329 -20.34 -5.48 0.34
N ASP A 330 -20.16 -6.41 -0.59
CA ASP A 330 -20.91 -7.67 -0.61
C ASP A 330 -20.44 -8.60 0.51
N ASP A 331 -19.13 -8.68 0.74
CA ASP A 331 -18.54 -9.46 1.83
C ASP A 331 -18.94 -8.89 3.20
N LEU A 332 -18.97 -7.56 3.35
CA LEU A 332 -19.41 -6.90 4.58
C LEU A 332 -20.88 -7.23 4.87
N ARG A 333 -21.78 -7.15 3.87
CA ARG A 333 -23.19 -7.55 4.03
C ARG A 333 -23.38 -9.03 4.38
N ARG A 334 -22.46 -9.90 3.95
CA ARG A 334 -22.50 -11.33 4.31
C ARG A 334 -22.06 -11.59 5.75
N LEU A 335 -21.24 -10.71 6.32
CA LEU A 335 -20.77 -10.85 7.70
C LEU A 335 -21.86 -10.51 8.72
N GLY A 336 -22.74 -9.56 8.40
CA GLY A 336 -23.86 -9.13 9.25
C GLY A 336 -23.96 -7.62 9.33
#